data_AF-T1BWI4-F1
#
_entry.id   AF-T1BWI4-F1
#
_cell.length_a   1.000
_cell.length_b   1.000
_cell.length_c   1.000
_cell.angle_alpha   90.00
_cell.angle_beta   90.00
_cell.angle_gamma   90.00
#
_symmetry.space_group_name_H-M   'P 1'
#
loop_
_entity.id
_entity.type
_entity.pdbx_description
1 polymer ?
#
loop_
_entity_poly.entity_id
_entity_poly.type
_entity_poly.pdbx_seq_one_letter_code
_entity_poly.pdbx_strand_id
1 'polypeptide(L)'
;KLEEINSILGKKYALEHPKKERDWRTYEQEFAQRIKIAMKDLDPLVSEAVSTIRIVTGAGHPHSLTLEQRVKLLLIKQLVGESNRMFANMLAIFSMISDIDVSYKTIERLYSDDEVIVAIHNLHVLI
;
A
#
# COMPACT_ATOMS: atom_id res chain seq x y z
N LYS A 1 -29.84 20.14 34.47
CA LYS A 1 -31.00 19.75 33.63
C LYS A 1 -30.59 19.11 32.29
N LEU A 2 -30.01 19.81 31.31
CA LEU A 2 -29.64 19.19 30.01
C LEU A 2 -28.43 18.23 30.10
N GLU A 3 -27.41 18.58 30.88
CA GLU A 3 -26.22 17.73 31.07
C GLU A 3 -26.55 16.40 31.77
N GLU A 4 -27.48 16.43 32.73
CA GLU A 4 -27.97 15.22 33.42
C GLU A 4 -28.72 14.30 32.46
N ILE A 5 -29.55 14.85 31.59
CA ILE A 5 -30.27 14.08 30.56
C ILE A 5 -29.27 13.41 29.60
N ASN A 6 -28.26 14.16 29.11
CA ASN A 6 -27.23 13.60 28.25
C ASN A 6 -26.39 12.52 28.95
N SER A 7 -26.09 12.69 30.24
CA SER A 7 -25.38 11.67 31.03
C SER A 7 -26.20 10.38 31.18
N ILE A 8 -27.51 10.51 31.44
CA ILE A 8 -28.42 9.37 31.57
C ILE A 8 -28.57 8.65 30.22
N LEU A 9 -28.76 9.39 29.13
CA LEU A 9 -28.84 8.83 27.78
C LEU A 9 -27.55 8.12 27.36
N GLY A 10 -26.39 8.71 27.65
CA GLY A 10 -25.09 8.09 27.38
C GLY A 10 -24.86 6.79 28.15
N LYS A 11 -25.26 6.75 29.44
CA LYS A 11 -25.20 5.52 30.25
C LYS A 11 -26.14 4.44 29.73
N LYS A 12 -27.37 4.81 29.37
CA LYS A 12 -28.35 3.89 28.79
C LYS A 12 -27.86 3.31 27.46
N TYR A 13 -27.30 4.15 26.59
CA TYR A 13 -26.71 3.72 25.32
C TYR A 13 -25.53 2.75 25.51
N ALA A 14 -24.63 3.01 26.47
CA ALA A 14 -23.51 2.12 26.76
C ALA A 14 -23.94 0.75 27.35
N LEU A 15 -25.07 0.71 28.07
CA LEU A 15 -25.69 -0.51 28.58
C LEU A 15 -26.37 -1.32 27.47
N GLU A 16 -27.09 -0.64 26.57
CA GLU A 16 -27.77 -1.25 25.42
C GLU A 16 -26.78 -1.70 24.33
N HIS A 17 -25.61 -1.08 24.27
CA HIS A 17 -24.52 -1.39 23.34
C HIS A 17 -23.22 -1.67 24.10
N PRO A 18 -23.11 -2.83 24.79
CA PRO A 18 -21.87 -3.21 25.44
C PRO A 18 -20.76 -3.23 24.39
N LYS A 19 -19.63 -2.57 24.69
CA LYS A 19 -18.46 -2.60 23.83
C LYS A 19 -18.03 -4.06 23.66
N LYS A 20 -18.24 -4.62 22.47
CA LYS A 20 -17.68 -5.93 22.13
C LYS A 20 -16.16 -5.80 22.19
N GLU A 21 -15.52 -6.49 23.13
CA GLU A 21 -14.07 -6.65 23.11
C GLU A 21 -13.71 -7.30 21.77
N ARG A 22 -12.85 -6.63 21.01
CA ARG A 22 -12.35 -7.19 19.75
C ARG A 22 -11.49 -8.38 20.13
N ASP A 23 -11.82 -9.55 19.58
CA ASP A 23 -10.91 -10.69 19.59
C ASP A 23 -9.70 -10.32 18.71
N TRP A 24 -8.68 -9.76 19.37
CA TRP A 24 -7.46 -9.28 18.73
C TRP A 24 -6.76 -10.38 17.95
N ARG A 25 -6.76 -11.61 18.48
CA ARG A 25 -6.11 -12.74 17.84
C ARG A 25 -6.81 -13.09 16.54
N THR A 26 -8.14 -13.20 16.56
CA THR A 26 -8.90 -13.48 15.35
C THR A 26 -8.78 -12.33 14.34
N TYR A 27 -8.83 -11.09 14.81
CA TYR A 27 -8.65 -9.92 13.95
C TYR A 27 -7.29 -9.91 13.23
N GLU A 28 -6.20 -10.16 13.96
CA GLU A 28 -4.85 -10.21 13.37
C GLU A 28 -4.71 -11.36 12.37
N GLN A 29 -5.27 -12.52 12.67
CA GLN A 29 -5.28 -13.67 11.76
C GLN A 29 -6.03 -13.37 10.47
N GLU A 30 -7.24 -12.81 10.57
CA GLU A 30 -8.04 -12.41 9.42
C GLU A 30 -7.36 -11.30 8.62
N PHE A 31 -6.75 -10.33 9.30
CA PHE A 31 -5.98 -9.27 8.65
C PHE A 31 -4.80 -9.82 7.86
N ALA A 32 -3.99 -10.70 8.46
CA ALA A 32 -2.87 -11.34 7.78
C ALA A 32 -3.32 -12.16 6.55
N GLN A 33 -4.44 -12.88 6.66
CA GLN A 33 -5.01 -13.61 5.53
C GLN A 33 -5.49 -12.68 4.42
N ARG A 34 -6.19 -11.58 4.77
CA ARG A 34 -6.62 -10.59 3.78
C ARG A 34 -5.45 -9.96 3.04
N ILE A 35 -4.40 -9.57 3.75
CA ILE A 35 -3.18 -9.04 3.10
C ILE A 35 -2.57 -10.09 2.17
N LYS A 36 -2.43 -11.34 2.63
CA LYS A 36 -1.86 -12.41 1.82
C LYS A 36 -2.64 -12.66 0.52
N ILE A 37 -3.97 -12.71 0.61
CA ILE A 37 -4.86 -12.90 -0.55
C ILE A 37 -4.77 -11.69 -1.47
N ALA A 38 -4.92 -10.47 -0.93
CA ALA A 38 -4.86 -9.24 -1.71
C ALA A 38 -3.53 -9.11 -2.47
N MET A 39 -2.39 -9.43 -1.84
CA MET A 39 -1.08 -9.38 -2.52
C MET A 39 -0.97 -10.44 -3.63
N LYS A 40 -1.49 -11.65 -3.39
CA LYS A 40 -1.49 -12.73 -4.39
C LYS A 40 -2.34 -12.36 -5.61
N ASP A 41 -3.48 -11.71 -5.40
CA ASP A 41 -4.41 -11.36 -6.46
C ASP A 41 -3.99 -10.06 -7.18
N LEU A 42 -3.30 -9.16 -6.49
CA LEU A 42 -2.82 -7.89 -7.05
C LEU A 42 -1.64 -8.08 -8.01
N ASP A 43 -0.75 -9.03 -7.75
CA ASP A 43 0.45 -9.27 -8.56
C ASP A 43 0.17 -9.48 -10.07
N PRO A 44 -0.76 -10.38 -10.48
CA PRO A 44 -1.08 -10.54 -11.90
C PRO A 44 -1.74 -9.28 -12.50
N LEU A 45 -2.55 -8.54 -11.73
CA LEU A 45 -3.17 -7.31 -12.21
C LEU A 45 -2.13 -6.22 -12.50
N VAL A 46 -1.09 -6.13 -11.67
CA VAL A 46 0.03 -5.21 -11.91
C VAL A 46 0.78 -5.61 -13.18
N SER A 47 1.04 -6.90 -13.37
CA SER A 47 1.70 -7.41 -14.59
C SER A 47 0.88 -7.09 -15.85
N GLU A 48 -0.44 -7.30 -15.79
CA GLU A 48 -1.36 -6.98 -16.88
C GLU A 48 -1.39 -5.47 -17.17
N ALA A 49 -1.55 -4.63 -16.13
CA ALA A 49 -1.57 -3.18 -16.25
C ALA A 49 -0.31 -2.62 -16.93
N VAL A 50 0.86 -3.20 -16.64
CA VAL A 50 2.14 -2.81 -17.25
C VAL A 50 2.25 -3.34 -18.68
N SER A 51 1.80 -4.57 -18.95
CA SER A 51 1.92 -5.21 -20.27
C SER A 51 1.18 -4.47 -21.40
N THR A 52 0.15 -3.70 -21.05
CA THR A 52 -0.63 -2.91 -22.01
C THR A 52 0.07 -1.62 -22.45
N ILE A 53 1.18 -1.26 -21.81
CA ILE A 53 1.90 0.00 -22.09
C ILE A 53 3.01 -0.25 -23.09
N ARG A 54 2.99 0.51 -24.18
CA ARG A 54 4.09 0.56 -25.14
C ARG A 54 5.03 1.71 -24.80
N ILE A 55 6.17 1.41 -24.19
CA ILE A 55 7.20 2.39 -23.84
C ILE A 55 8.13 2.58 -25.04
N VAL A 56 8.31 3.84 -25.46
CA VAL A 56 9.31 4.22 -26.47
C VAL A 56 10.41 4.99 -25.74
N THR A 57 11.59 4.37 -25.58
CA THR A 57 12.71 4.97 -24.86
C THR A 57 13.31 6.11 -25.67
N GLY A 58 13.32 7.33 -25.10
CA GLY A 58 14.05 8.47 -25.63
C GLY A 58 15.54 8.45 -25.25
N ALA A 59 16.25 9.55 -25.52
CA ALA A 59 17.63 9.73 -25.06
C ALA A 59 17.66 9.92 -23.52
N GLY A 60 18.22 8.95 -22.79
CA GLY A 60 18.32 8.99 -21.33
C GLY A 60 19.00 7.74 -20.76
N HIS A 61 19.41 7.81 -19.49
CA HIS A 61 19.91 6.61 -18.79
C HIS A 61 18.74 5.69 -18.47
N PRO A 62 18.82 4.39 -18.77
CA PRO A 62 17.75 3.45 -18.46
C PRO A 62 17.47 3.43 -16.96
N HIS A 63 16.20 3.20 -16.59
CA HIS A 63 15.85 2.99 -15.20
C HIS A 63 16.54 1.71 -14.69
N SER A 64 17.06 1.75 -13.46
CA SER A 64 17.63 0.56 -12.80
C SER A 64 16.58 -0.48 -12.42
N LEU A 65 15.31 -0.09 -12.40
CA LEU A 65 14.16 -0.92 -12.07
C LEU A 65 13.22 -1.03 -13.27
N THR A 66 12.60 -2.19 -13.45
CA THR A 66 11.54 -2.35 -14.43
C THR A 66 10.31 -1.50 -14.05
N LEU A 67 9.43 -1.19 -15.02
CA LEU A 67 8.18 -0.49 -14.72
C LEU A 67 7.34 -1.26 -13.69
N GLU A 68 7.26 -2.57 -13.83
CA GLU A 68 6.56 -3.44 -12.88
C GLU A 68 7.13 -3.34 -11.45
N GLN A 69 8.46 -3.38 -11.29
CA GLN A 69 9.11 -3.21 -9.99
C GLN A 69 8.82 -1.84 -9.38
N ARG A 70 8.86 -0.77 -10.18
CA ARG A 70 8.54 0.60 -9.74
C ARG A 70 7.09 0.72 -9.26
N VAL A 71 6.14 0.15 -10.00
CA VAL A 71 4.72 0.12 -9.61
C VAL A 71 4.54 -0.65 -8.31
N LYS A 72 5.11 -1.86 -8.19
CA LYS A 72 5.05 -2.67 -6.96
C LYS A 72 5.65 -1.92 -5.77
N LEU A 73 6.79 -1.27 -5.93
CA LEU A 73 7.41 -0.47 -4.86
C LEU A 73 6.51 0.67 -4.39
N LEU A 74 5.86 1.39 -5.31
CA LEU A 74 4.93 2.46 -4.96
C LEU A 74 3.71 1.93 -4.19
N LEU A 75 3.15 0.80 -4.63
CA LEU A 75 2.00 0.17 -3.95
C LEU A 75 2.37 -0.34 -2.55
N ILE A 76 3.52 -1.02 -2.41
CA ILE A 76 4.02 -1.47 -1.10
C ILE A 76 4.30 -0.27 -0.20
N LYS A 77 4.90 0.81 -0.73
CA LYS A 77 5.13 2.05 0.01
C LYS A 77 3.84 2.62 0.58
N GLN A 78 2.76 2.62 -0.21
CA GLN A 78 1.46 3.12 0.20
C GLN A 78 0.80 2.20 1.25
N LEU A 79 0.94 0.88 1.10
CA LEU A 79 0.40 -0.11 2.05
C LEU A 79 1.07 -0.01 3.43
N VAL A 80 2.40 0.15 3.45
CA VAL A 80 3.17 0.21 4.70
C VAL A 80 2.86 1.48 5.50
N GLY A 81 2.44 2.57 4.84
CA GLY A 81 1.99 3.79 5.52
C GLY A 81 3.10 4.58 6.26
N GLU A 82 4.34 4.09 6.25
CA GLU A 82 5.48 4.74 6.90
C GLU A 82 5.97 5.99 6.16
N SER A 83 6.90 6.74 6.75
CA SER A 83 7.60 7.79 5.99
C SER A 83 8.45 7.19 4.86
N ASN A 84 8.72 7.96 3.80
CA ASN A 84 9.65 7.53 2.74
C ASN A 84 11.03 7.14 3.31
N ARG A 85 11.48 7.79 4.40
CA ARG A 85 12.80 7.54 5.03
C ARG A 85 12.83 6.18 5.71
N MET A 86 11.79 5.89 6.49
CA MET A 86 11.66 4.60 7.15
C MET A 86 11.50 3.46 6.13
N PHE A 87 10.74 3.69 5.07
CA PHE A 87 10.62 2.74 3.97
C PHE A 87 11.95 2.47 3.25
N ALA A 88 12.76 3.51 3.01
CA ALA A 88 14.09 3.35 2.43
C ALA A 88 15.02 2.51 3.32
N ASN A 89 14.96 2.70 4.64
CA ASN A 89 15.72 1.85 5.58
C ASN A 89 15.27 0.38 5.50
N MET A 90 13.95 0.14 5.40
CA MET A 90 13.41 -1.19 5.21
C MET A 90 13.87 -1.81 3.89
N LEU A 91 13.90 -1.04 2.80
CA LEU A 91 14.43 -1.49 1.51
C LEU A 91 15.92 -1.80 1.57
N ALA A 92 16.72 -1.06 2.34
CA ALA A 92 18.13 -1.39 2.55
C ALA A 92 18.33 -2.72 3.28
N ILE A 93 17.36 -3.16 4.09
CA ILE A 93 17.37 -4.50 4.67
C ILE A 93 16.95 -5.54 3.62
N PHE A 94 15.91 -5.23 2.82
CA PHE A 94 15.45 -6.13 1.76
C PHE A 94 16.43 -6.29 0.60
N SER A 95 17.28 -5.30 0.32
CA SER A 95 18.30 -5.39 -0.72
C SER A 95 19.27 -6.54 -0.46
N MET A 96 19.53 -6.88 0.82
CA MET A 96 20.34 -8.05 1.20
C MET A 96 19.76 -9.38 0.70
N ILE A 97 18.45 -9.44 0.42
CA ILE A 97 17.72 -10.66 0.05
C ILE A 97 17.26 -10.61 -1.41
N SER A 98 17.10 -9.42 -1.98
CA SER A 98 16.46 -9.21 -3.29
C SER A 98 17.39 -8.66 -4.37
N ASP A 99 18.64 -8.32 -4.05
CA ASP A 99 19.60 -7.60 -4.93
C ASP A 99 19.06 -6.27 -5.51
N ILE A 100 17.92 -5.79 -5.03
CA ILE A 100 17.28 -4.54 -5.43
C ILE A 100 17.79 -3.43 -4.52
N ASP A 101 18.71 -2.61 -5.03
CA ASP A 101 19.20 -1.42 -4.32
C ASP A 101 18.38 -0.17 -4.69
N VAL A 102 17.64 0.36 -3.72
CA VAL A 102 16.70 1.47 -3.94
C VAL A 102 16.91 2.54 -2.90
N SER A 103 17.38 3.70 -3.36
CA SER A 103 17.52 4.87 -2.51
C SER A 103 16.17 5.50 -2.16
N TYR A 104 16.14 6.22 -1.03
CA TYR A 104 15.03 7.11 -0.66
C TYR A 104 14.57 8.03 -1.82
N LYS A 105 15.52 8.61 -2.56
CA LYS A 105 15.22 9.52 -3.68
C LYS A 105 14.57 8.81 -4.85
N THR A 106 14.87 7.53 -5.04
CA THR A 106 14.21 6.71 -6.07
C THR A 106 12.72 6.61 -5.77
N ILE A 107 12.35 6.36 -4.50
CA ILE A 107 10.95 6.28 -4.07
C ILE A 107 10.21 7.61 -4.26
N GLU A 108 10.82 8.73 -3.88
CA GLU A 108 10.20 10.05 -4.09
C GLU A 108 9.91 10.35 -5.56
N ARG A 109 10.80 9.93 -6.48
CA ARG A 109 10.63 10.17 -7.91
C ARG A 109 9.51 9.34 -8.53
N LEU A 110 9.14 8.20 -7.94
CA LEU A 110 8.05 7.36 -8.45
C LEU A 110 6.70 8.07 -8.46
N TYR A 111 6.49 9.05 -7.57
CA TYR A 111 5.24 9.83 -7.53
C TYR A 111 5.07 10.77 -8.73
N SER A 112 6.16 11.09 -9.43
CA SER A 112 6.18 11.97 -10.60
C SER A 112 6.62 11.24 -11.87
N ASP A 113 6.60 9.91 -11.85
CA ASP A 113 7.05 9.08 -12.94
C ASP A 113 5.88 8.77 -13.88
N ASP A 114 5.90 9.35 -15.08
CA ASP A 114 4.79 9.28 -16.03
C ASP A 114 4.42 7.84 -16.40
N GLU A 115 5.41 6.96 -16.55
CA GLU A 115 5.17 5.55 -16.87
C GLU A 115 4.47 4.84 -15.71
N VAL A 116 4.87 5.15 -14.47
CA VAL A 116 4.25 4.62 -13.26
C VAL A 116 2.81 5.15 -13.12
N ILE A 117 2.59 6.44 -13.39
CA ILE A 117 1.25 7.05 -13.34
C ILE A 117 0.29 6.36 -14.33
N VAL A 118 0.73 6.11 -15.57
CA VAL A 118 -0.06 5.41 -16.57
C VAL A 118 -0.33 3.96 -16.15
N ALA A 119 0.68 3.25 -15.62
CA ALA A 119 0.49 1.89 -15.11
C ALA A 119 -0.50 1.81 -13.95
N ILE A 120 -0.45 2.76 -13.01
CA ILE A 120 -1.43 2.87 -11.92
C ILE A 120 -2.83 3.18 -12.45
N HIS A 121 -2.95 4.03 -13.47
CA HIS A 121 -4.24 4.28 -14.13
C HIS A 121 -4.81 3.00 -14.75
N ASN A 122 -4.00 2.24 -15.50
CA ASN A 122 -4.42 0.97 -16.08
C ASN A 122 -4.83 -0.03 -14.99
N LEU A 123 -4.06 -0.12 -13.91
CA LEU A 123 -4.38 -0.97 -12.76
C LEU A 123 -5.73 -0.59 -12.13
N HIS A 124 -6.02 0.71 -11.99
CA HIS A 124 -7.31 1.18 -11.49
C HIS A 124 -8.48 0.84 -12.44
N VAL A 125 -8.25 0.72 -13.75
CA VAL A 125 -9.28 0.28 -14.70
C VAL A 125 -9.56 -1.23 -14.61
N LEU A 126 -8.57 -2.03 -14.18
CA LEU A 126 -8.71 -3.48 -14.03
C LEU A 126 -9.40 -3.92 -12.73
N ILE A 127 -9.49 -3.04 -11.72
CA ILE A 127 -10.08 -3.31 -10.39
C ILE A 127 -11.51 -2.76 -10.33
#